data_AF-A0ABD0V3S8-F1
#
_entry.id   AF-A0ABD0V3S8-F1
#
_cell.length_a   1.000
_cell.length_b   1.000
_cell.length_c   1.000
_cell.angle_alpha   90.00
_cell.angle_beta   90.00
_cell.angle_gamma   90.00
#
_symmetry.space_group_name_H-M   'P 1'
#
loop_
_entity.id
_entity.type
_entity.pdbx_description
1 polymer ?
#
loop_
_entity_poly.entity_id
_entity_poly.type
_entity_poly.pdbx_seq_one_letter_code
_entity_poly.pdbx_strand_id
1 'polypeptide(L)'
;MALSRLLFLSSNIQVLSFAASAAKTRCDSTTSARFRTGKLTFSSPERRGGRAFIRGSSSVAAGDDLPEDYGSKFPSADPSGRRRAGVLLHPSSLRGPYGIGDFGDEAIRFLDWLHSTGCSVWQVLPLVPPGRKSNEDGSPYAGQDANCGNTLLISLEELVKDGLLTEDELPEPMDAEKVQFATVANLKDPLIAKAAERLTLSQGDLKLQFESFCKDPTISCWLEDAALFSAIDHVINTFSWDEWPDPLKNRHLGALEDVQQSNKEFIYIFIAQQFLFQKQWKKIRSHAHELGITIIGDMPIYVGHHSADVWANKRSFLLNREGFPILVSGVPPDAFSETGQLWGSPLYDWRSMEDSGYTWWIQRIKRALDLYDEFRIDHFRGLAGFWAVPSEAKVAMFGRWKAGPGKAFFDAIFRAVGKINIIAEDLGVITEDVIQLRKSIGAPGMAVLQFAFGGGTDNPHLPHNHELDQVVYTGTHDNDTALGWWEGLKEEEKYHVHKYLQMSGEAKISWVLIHAAVSSVARTAIMPMQDILGLGSSARMNTPATQFGNWNWRIPSGLSFDKLEPEAHRIRDLLSLYNRL
;
A
#
# COMPACT_ATOMS: atom_id res chain seq x y z
N MET A 1 -1.27 -50.73 -27.70
CA MET A 1 -1.16 -51.49 -28.97
C MET A 1 -2.56 -51.67 -29.56
N ALA A 2 -2.64 -51.88 -30.88
CA ALA A 2 -3.72 -52.45 -31.69
C ALA A 2 -5.21 -52.44 -31.25
N LEU A 3 -6.05 -51.85 -32.13
CA LEU A 3 -7.38 -52.32 -32.62
C LEU A 3 -8.47 -52.81 -31.62
N SER A 4 -9.75 -52.42 -31.79
CA SER A 4 -10.56 -52.66 -33.01
C SER A 4 -11.71 -51.66 -33.24
N ARG A 5 -12.40 -51.77 -34.40
CA ARG A 5 -13.47 -50.86 -34.89
C ARG A 5 -14.82 -51.56 -35.12
N LEU A 6 -15.92 -50.82 -34.96
CA LEU A 6 -17.13 -50.79 -35.81
C LEU A 6 -17.68 -49.33 -35.73
N LEU A 7 -18.05 -48.60 -36.79
CA LEU A 7 -19.17 -48.77 -37.74
C LEU A 7 -20.54 -48.68 -37.01
N PHE A 8 -21.49 -47.81 -37.34
CA PHE A 8 -21.85 -47.04 -38.57
C PHE A 8 -22.53 -45.67 -38.19
N LEU A 9 -23.09 -44.77 -39.04
CA LEU A 9 -23.41 -44.77 -40.49
C LEU A 9 -23.24 -43.39 -41.20
N SER A 10 -24.33 -42.67 -41.52
CA SER A 10 -24.51 -41.48 -42.39
C SER A 10 -25.21 -40.32 -41.64
N SER A 11 -25.31 -39.06 -42.11
CA SER A 11 -25.96 -38.62 -43.37
C SER A 11 -25.58 -37.22 -43.88
N ASN A 12 -25.88 -36.99 -45.16
CA ASN A 12 -25.54 -35.79 -45.96
C ASN A 12 -26.34 -34.52 -45.59
N ILE A 13 -25.79 -33.36 -45.99
CA ILE A 13 -26.48 -32.39 -46.87
C ILE A 13 -25.40 -31.65 -47.71
N GLN A 14 -25.78 -31.11 -48.87
CA GLN A 14 -24.84 -30.81 -49.97
C GLN A 14 -25.27 -29.55 -50.76
N VAL A 15 -24.29 -28.90 -51.41
CA VAL A 15 -24.42 -27.91 -52.52
C VAL A 15 -25.13 -26.58 -52.18
N LEU A 16 -24.38 -25.47 -52.31
CA LEU A 16 -24.65 -24.50 -53.39
C LEU A 16 -23.46 -23.58 -53.66
N SER A 17 -23.13 -23.44 -54.94
CA SER A 17 -22.09 -22.55 -55.47
C SER A 17 -22.63 -21.94 -56.76
N PHE A 18 -22.36 -20.66 -57.04
CA PHE A 18 -22.29 -20.15 -58.41
C PHE A 18 -21.32 -18.96 -58.52
N ALA A 19 -20.88 -18.68 -59.75
CA ALA A 19 -19.72 -17.84 -60.05
C ALA A 19 -20.07 -16.61 -60.93
N ALA A 20 -19.06 -15.74 -61.09
CA ALA A 20 -19.07 -14.47 -61.82
C ALA A 20 -19.55 -14.52 -63.29
N SER A 21 -19.94 -13.35 -63.85
CA SER A 21 -19.20 -12.74 -64.98
C SER A 21 -19.62 -11.31 -65.38
N ALA A 22 -18.64 -10.40 -65.34
CA ALA A 22 -18.30 -9.28 -66.24
C ALA A 22 -19.30 -8.45 -67.10
N ALA A 23 -18.93 -7.15 -67.23
CA ALA A 23 -19.06 -6.25 -68.40
C ALA A 23 -20.44 -5.56 -68.65
N LYS A 24 -20.56 -4.42 -69.37
CA LYS A 24 -19.59 -3.65 -70.21
C LYS A 24 -20.04 -2.19 -70.46
N THR A 25 -19.08 -1.23 -70.52
CA THR A 25 -19.13 0.08 -71.26
C THR A 25 -20.24 1.12 -70.96
N ARG A 26 -20.18 2.40 -71.40
CA ARG A 26 -19.12 3.45 -71.49
C ARG A 26 -19.71 4.71 -72.15
N CYS A 27 -19.64 5.87 -71.48
CA CYS A 27 -19.63 7.25 -72.00
C CYS A 27 -19.68 8.18 -70.77
N ASP A 28 -19.27 9.45 -70.76
CA ASP A 28 -18.20 10.26 -71.39
C ASP A 28 -18.65 11.73 -71.21
N SER A 29 -17.71 12.69 -71.30
CA SER A 29 -17.87 14.13 -71.00
C SER A 29 -18.07 14.48 -69.51
N THR A 30 -17.62 15.63 -69.00
CA THR A 30 -16.87 16.75 -69.63
C THR A 30 -15.51 16.97 -68.95
N THR A 31 -14.53 17.49 -69.69
CA THR A 31 -13.17 17.76 -69.18
C THR A 31 -12.66 19.13 -69.64
N SER A 32 -11.59 19.58 -68.98
CA SER A 32 -10.65 20.64 -69.38
C SER A 32 -10.95 22.09 -68.98
N ALA A 33 -10.10 22.59 -68.09
CA ALA A 33 -9.74 24.00 -68.02
C ALA A 33 -8.52 24.28 -68.93
N ARG A 34 -8.31 25.56 -69.25
CA ARG A 34 -7.12 26.16 -69.92
C ARG A 34 -6.97 27.57 -69.32
N PHE A 35 -5.79 28.18 -69.16
CA PHE A 35 -4.39 27.75 -69.32
C PHE A 35 -3.49 28.72 -68.54
N ARG A 36 -2.43 28.25 -67.86
CA ARG A 36 -1.14 28.96 -67.59
C ARG A 36 -0.23 28.04 -66.74
N THR A 37 0.52 27.14 -67.38
CA THR A 37 1.94 27.31 -67.79
C THR A 37 2.93 27.28 -66.61
N GLY A 38 3.53 26.11 -66.37
CA GLY A 38 4.55 25.88 -65.34
C GLY A 38 5.03 24.41 -65.27
N LYS A 39 5.80 23.97 -66.26
CA LYS A 39 6.63 22.73 -66.17
C LYS A 39 7.96 23.08 -65.51
N LEU A 40 8.78 22.21 -64.91
CA LEU A 40 8.76 20.84 -64.31
C LEU A 40 10.10 20.80 -63.48
N THR A 41 10.44 19.87 -62.57
CA THR A 41 10.55 18.40 -62.68
C THR A 41 10.71 17.71 -61.31
N PHE A 42 10.03 16.57 -61.14
CA PHE A 42 10.43 15.34 -60.41
C PHE A 42 11.31 15.37 -59.15
N SER A 43 10.75 14.84 -58.04
CA SER A 43 11.44 13.93 -57.11
C SER A 43 10.45 13.00 -56.40
N SER A 44 10.58 11.68 -56.54
CA SER A 44 9.85 10.59 -55.85
C SER A 44 10.29 9.22 -56.39
N PRO A 45 10.06 8.07 -55.72
CA PRO A 45 9.57 7.86 -54.35
C PRO A 45 10.72 7.23 -53.47
N GLU A 46 10.61 6.58 -52.30
CA GLU A 46 9.64 5.62 -51.73
C GLU A 46 9.57 5.61 -50.18
N ARG A 47 8.74 4.70 -49.65
CA ARG A 47 8.35 4.52 -48.25
C ARG A 47 9.38 3.73 -47.42
N ARG A 48 9.56 4.08 -46.14
CA ARG A 48 9.07 3.30 -44.97
C ARG A 48 9.46 3.99 -43.65
N GLY A 49 8.84 3.56 -42.55
CA GLY A 49 8.97 4.22 -41.24
C GLY A 49 10.32 3.99 -40.55
N GLY A 50 10.67 4.90 -39.64
CA GLY A 50 11.85 4.82 -38.79
C GLY A 50 11.56 5.43 -37.41
N ARG A 51 12.25 4.92 -36.38
CA ARG A 51 12.22 5.48 -35.02
C ARG A 51 12.74 6.92 -35.03
N ALA A 52 12.33 7.73 -34.04
CA ALA A 52 13.01 8.98 -33.73
C ALA A 52 14.45 8.67 -33.29
N PHE A 53 15.41 8.83 -34.21
CA PHE A 53 16.83 8.72 -33.90
C PHE A 53 17.30 9.99 -33.18
N ILE A 54 18.02 9.80 -32.07
CA ILE A 54 18.74 10.89 -31.40
C ILE A 54 19.83 11.39 -32.34
N ARG A 55 19.65 12.57 -32.93
CA ARG A 55 20.71 13.30 -33.64
C ARG A 55 21.65 13.92 -32.61
N GLY A 56 22.67 13.17 -32.18
CA GLY A 56 23.55 13.62 -31.09
C GLY A 56 24.82 12.82 -30.85
N SER A 57 25.33 12.07 -31.84
CA SER A 57 26.62 11.37 -31.73
C SER A 57 27.53 11.72 -32.91
N SER A 58 28.34 12.76 -32.73
CA SER A 58 29.60 12.87 -33.45
C SER A 58 30.48 11.67 -33.04
N SER A 59 30.83 10.81 -33.98
CA SER A 59 31.71 9.67 -33.73
C SER A 59 33.16 10.12 -33.61
N VAL A 60 33.49 10.72 -32.46
CA VAL A 60 34.87 11.03 -32.05
C VAL A 60 35.66 9.72 -32.07
N ALA A 61 36.69 9.65 -32.93
CA ALA A 61 37.55 8.47 -33.03
C ALA A 61 38.57 8.42 -31.88
N ALA A 62 39.22 7.27 -31.71
CA ALA A 62 40.29 7.12 -30.73
C ALA A 62 41.51 7.95 -31.13
N GLY A 63 41.68 9.12 -30.51
CA GLY A 63 42.74 10.09 -30.80
C GLY A 63 42.26 11.42 -31.39
N ASP A 64 40.96 11.57 -31.66
CA ASP A 64 40.35 12.86 -32.04
C ASP A 64 40.22 13.80 -30.82
N ASP A 65 40.27 15.10 -31.07
CA ASP A 65 39.95 16.11 -30.06
C ASP A 65 38.48 16.01 -29.61
N LEU A 66 38.26 16.07 -28.30
CA LEU A 66 36.93 16.09 -27.70
C LEU A 66 36.34 17.52 -27.75
N PRO A 67 35.00 17.67 -27.79
CA PRO A 67 34.35 18.98 -27.71
C PRO A 67 34.82 19.81 -26.50
N GLU A 68 34.92 21.13 -26.65
CA GLU A 68 35.45 22.05 -25.63
C GLU A 68 34.71 21.96 -24.28
N ASP A 69 33.42 21.61 -24.31
CA ASP A 69 32.58 21.42 -23.13
C ASP A 69 32.78 20.07 -22.41
N TYR A 70 33.64 19.17 -22.92
CA TYR A 70 33.88 17.83 -22.35
C TYR A 70 34.28 17.88 -20.86
N GLY A 71 35.15 18.81 -20.47
CA GLY A 71 35.56 19.02 -19.07
C GLY A 71 34.43 19.50 -18.14
N SER A 72 33.26 19.85 -18.68
CA SER A 72 32.07 20.25 -17.92
C SER A 72 30.98 19.17 -17.85
N LYS A 73 31.17 18.03 -18.52
CA LYS A 73 30.20 16.91 -18.58
C LYS A 73 30.34 15.99 -17.36
N PHE A 74 30.03 16.55 -16.19
CA PHE A 74 29.98 15.82 -14.92
C PHE A 74 28.87 14.74 -14.93
N PRO A 75 29.02 13.66 -14.15
CA PRO A 75 27.94 12.68 -13.95
C PRO A 75 26.69 13.36 -13.35
N SER A 76 25.56 13.25 -14.04
CA SER A 76 24.27 13.69 -13.52
C SER A 76 23.75 12.71 -12.47
N ALA A 77 23.41 13.18 -11.28
CA ALA A 77 22.72 12.37 -10.27
C ALA A 77 21.30 12.01 -10.75
N ASP A 78 20.92 10.73 -10.63
CA ASP A 78 19.54 10.29 -10.83
C ASP A 78 18.68 10.74 -9.63
N PRO A 79 17.62 11.55 -9.82
CA PRO A 79 16.75 12.00 -8.73
C PRO A 79 16.10 10.87 -7.92
N SER A 80 15.88 9.68 -8.53
CA SER A 80 15.34 8.52 -7.83
C SER A 80 16.35 7.79 -6.93
N GLY A 81 17.64 8.11 -7.11
CA GLY A 81 18.75 7.74 -6.22
C GLY A 81 19.00 8.74 -5.08
N ARG A 82 18.19 9.80 -4.93
CA ARG A 82 18.29 10.78 -3.84
C ARG A 82 18.26 10.05 -2.48
N ARG A 83 19.33 10.24 -1.71
CA ARG A 83 19.38 9.83 -0.30
C ARG A 83 18.43 10.70 0.51
N ARG A 84 17.62 10.06 1.38
CA ARG A 84 16.58 10.72 2.18
C ARG A 84 16.41 10.02 3.53
N ALA A 85 15.72 10.68 4.47
CA ALA A 85 15.29 10.08 5.73
C ALA A 85 13.82 10.40 6.04
N GLY A 86 13.24 9.64 6.97
CA GLY A 86 11.85 9.76 7.39
C GLY A 86 11.53 9.16 8.74
N VAL A 87 10.27 9.34 9.14
CA VAL A 87 9.74 8.89 10.43
C VAL A 87 8.56 7.93 10.21
N LEU A 88 8.57 6.82 10.94
CA LEU A 88 7.42 5.90 11.05
C LEU A 88 6.53 6.35 12.21
N LEU A 89 5.31 6.78 11.87
CA LEU A 89 4.28 7.22 12.82
C LEU A 89 2.89 7.01 12.20
N HIS A 90 2.06 6.16 12.78
CA HIS A 90 0.68 6.01 12.31
C HIS A 90 -0.21 7.15 12.86
N PRO A 91 -1.21 7.67 12.10
CA PRO A 91 -2.00 8.83 12.54
C PRO A 91 -2.73 8.62 13.88
N SER A 92 -3.13 7.39 14.24
CA SER A 92 -3.76 7.12 15.54
C SER A 92 -2.88 7.48 16.74
N SER A 93 -1.55 7.44 16.55
CA SER A 93 -0.55 7.77 17.56
C SER A 93 -0.29 9.27 17.71
N LEU A 94 -0.90 10.12 16.88
CA LEU A 94 -0.89 11.57 17.10
C LEU A 94 -1.68 11.92 18.38
N ARG A 95 -1.35 13.07 18.96
CA ARG A 95 -2.14 13.66 20.05
C ARG A 95 -3.47 14.18 19.49
N GLY A 96 -4.34 14.62 20.39
CA GLY A 96 -5.68 15.11 20.04
C GLY A 96 -6.68 14.74 21.14
N PRO A 97 -7.70 15.59 21.39
CA PRO A 97 -8.60 15.49 22.53
C PRO A 97 -9.64 14.35 22.43
N TYR A 98 -9.71 13.62 21.32
CA TYR A 98 -10.80 12.67 21.03
C TYR A 98 -10.38 11.20 21.15
N GLY A 99 -9.48 10.88 22.09
CA GLY A 99 -9.03 9.52 22.42
C GLY A 99 -8.15 8.81 21.38
N ILE A 100 -8.03 9.36 20.17
CA ILE A 100 -7.19 8.90 19.06
C ILE A 100 -6.61 10.12 18.34
N GLY A 101 -5.46 9.97 17.68
CA GLY A 101 -4.99 10.95 16.70
C GLY A 101 -5.80 10.89 15.39
N ASP A 102 -5.96 12.02 14.71
CA ASP A 102 -6.75 12.16 13.48
C ASP A 102 -6.16 13.18 12.49
N PHE A 103 -6.80 13.37 11.34
CA PHE A 103 -6.34 14.24 10.25
C PHE A 103 -6.56 15.75 10.51
N GLY A 104 -6.53 16.18 11.77
CA GLY A 104 -6.63 17.57 12.20
C GLY A 104 -5.27 18.28 12.35
N ASP A 105 -5.24 19.32 13.17
CA ASP A 105 -4.11 20.25 13.27
C ASP A 105 -2.81 19.59 13.82
N GLU A 106 -2.90 18.52 14.60
CA GLU A 106 -1.71 17.76 15.04
C GLU A 106 -1.02 16.98 13.90
N ALA A 107 -1.75 16.59 12.85
CA ALA A 107 -1.15 15.99 11.65
C ALA A 107 -0.39 17.02 10.81
N ILE A 108 -0.90 18.26 10.74
CA ILE A 108 -0.22 19.40 10.13
C ILE A 108 1.07 19.73 10.91
N ARG A 109 0.96 19.88 12.24
CA ARG A 109 2.11 20.14 13.13
C ARG A 109 3.19 19.05 13.07
N PHE A 110 2.80 17.79 12.92
CA PHE A 110 3.75 16.70 12.69
C PHE A 110 4.51 16.89 11.37
N LEU A 111 3.83 17.23 10.27
CA LEU A 111 4.48 17.46 8.97
C LEU A 111 5.40 18.70 9.00
N ASP A 112 4.98 19.79 9.64
CA ASP A 112 5.78 21.00 9.81
C ASP A 112 7.08 20.71 10.60
N TRP A 113 6.98 19.91 11.67
CA TRP A 113 8.14 19.42 12.43
C TRP A 113 9.00 18.45 11.62
N LEU A 114 8.39 17.54 10.86
CA LEU A 114 9.12 16.58 10.02
C LEU A 114 9.97 17.31 8.98
N HIS A 115 9.41 18.35 8.34
CA HIS A 115 10.14 19.27 7.45
C HIS A 115 11.24 20.07 8.18
N SER A 116 11.00 20.53 9.42
CA SER A 116 12.03 21.22 10.22
C SER A 116 13.22 20.30 10.57
N THR A 117 13.00 18.99 10.72
CA THR A 117 14.08 18.00 10.85
C THR A 117 14.89 17.79 9.55
N GLY A 118 14.33 18.17 8.40
CA GLY A 118 14.88 17.86 7.07
C GLY A 118 14.56 16.46 6.55
N CYS A 119 13.73 15.68 7.26
CA CYS A 119 13.12 14.48 6.72
C CYS A 119 12.19 14.82 5.54
N SER A 120 12.10 13.90 4.57
CA SER A 120 11.24 14.03 3.37
C SER A 120 10.39 12.77 3.13
N VAL A 121 10.23 11.95 4.17
CA VAL A 121 9.45 10.72 4.17
C VAL A 121 8.64 10.63 5.47
N TRP A 122 7.33 10.41 5.33
CA TRP A 122 6.47 9.93 6.40
C TRP A 122 6.02 8.51 6.06
N GLN A 123 6.21 7.55 6.96
CA GLN A 123 5.62 6.22 6.80
C GLN A 123 4.44 6.04 7.77
N VAL A 124 3.31 5.55 7.23
CA VAL A 124 2.12 5.14 7.99
C VAL A 124 1.90 3.63 7.88
N LEU A 125 1.30 3.03 8.90
CA LEU A 125 0.68 1.70 8.82
C LEU A 125 -0.61 1.78 7.96
N PRO A 126 -1.21 0.65 7.53
CA PRO A 126 -2.39 0.65 6.66
C PRO A 126 -3.53 1.53 7.21
N LEU A 127 -4.09 2.41 6.39
CA LEU A 127 -5.16 3.34 6.80
C LEU A 127 -6.58 2.73 6.75
N VAL A 128 -6.69 1.41 6.61
CA VAL A 128 -7.95 0.66 6.47
C VAL A 128 -8.78 0.62 7.78
N PRO A 129 -10.11 0.42 7.74
CA PRO A 129 -10.91 0.21 8.94
C PRO A 129 -10.36 -1.01 9.72
N PRO A 130 -9.82 -0.82 10.94
CA PRO A 130 -9.09 -1.86 11.65
C PRO A 130 -10.02 -2.95 12.17
N GLY A 131 -9.44 -4.05 12.65
CA GLY A 131 -10.18 -5.08 13.39
C GLY A 131 -10.98 -4.46 14.53
N ARG A 132 -12.27 -4.83 14.63
CA ARG A 132 -13.20 -4.44 15.73
C ARG A 132 -13.77 -5.67 16.47
N LYS A 133 -13.43 -6.89 16.03
CA LYS A 133 -13.83 -8.15 16.69
C LYS A 133 -12.83 -8.49 17.79
N SER A 134 -13.26 -9.29 18.77
CA SER A 134 -12.41 -9.69 19.90
C SER A 134 -11.13 -10.38 19.42
N ASN A 135 -10.00 -10.07 20.07
CA ASN A 135 -8.64 -10.50 19.74
C ASN A 135 -7.96 -9.79 18.55
N GLU A 136 -8.66 -8.88 17.85
CA GLU A 136 -8.13 -8.14 16.68
C GLU A 136 -8.27 -6.61 16.83
N ASP A 137 -8.77 -6.13 17.97
CA ASP A 137 -9.16 -4.74 18.20
C ASP A 137 -8.03 -3.73 17.90
N GLY A 138 -8.33 -2.77 17.02
CA GLY A 138 -7.40 -1.72 16.59
C GLY A 138 -6.36 -2.14 15.55
N SER A 139 -6.29 -3.42 15.14
CA SER A 139 -5.27 -3.91 14.21
C SER A 139 -5.45 -3.39 12.78
N PRO A 140 -4.47 -2.64 12.22
CA PRO A 140 -4.48 -2.21 10.82
C PRO A 140 -4.34 -3.37 9.82
N TYR A 141 -3.82 -4.52 10.27
CA TYR A 141 -3.58 -5.71 9.46
C TYR A 141 -4.78 -6.67 9.45
N ALA A 142 -5.71 -6.52 10.39
CA ALA A 142 -7.03 -7.18 10.39
C ALA A 142 -8.10 -6.27 9.75
N GLY A 143 -7.76 -5.64 8.62
CA GLY A 143 -8.63 -4.68 7.94
C GLY A 143 -9.94 -5.30 7.44
N GLN A 144 -11.06 -4.63 7.72
CA GLN A 144 -12.41 -5.07 7.33
C GLN A 144 -12.66 -4.95 5.81
N ASP A 145 -11.93 -4.04 5.15
CA ASP A 145 -11.90 -3.81 3.70
C ASP A 145 -10.53 -3.23 3.34
N ALA A 146 -9.97 -3.59 2.19
CA ALA A 146 -8.61 -3.22 1.79
C ALA A 146 -8.48 -1.85 1.09
N ASN A 147 -9.59 -1.13 0.90
CA ASN A 147 -9.71 0.04 0.04
C ASN A 147 -10.36 1.23 0.78
N CYS A 148 -11.31 0.97 1.67
CA CYS A 148 -11.88 1.93 2.61
C CYS A 148 -10.81 2.55 3.51
N GLY A 149 -11.11 3.72 4.05
CA GLY A 149 -10.35 4.38 5.11
C GLY A 149 -10.99 4.21 6.49
N ASN A 150 -10.16 4.18 7.53
CA ASN A 150 -10.56 4.18 8.93
C ASN A 150 -11.24 5.51 9.30
N THR A 151 -12.55 5.49 9.47
CA THR A 151 -13.36 6.66 9.83
C THR A 151 -12.94 7.29 11.16
N LEU A 152 -12.36 6.53 12.10
CA LEU A 152 -11.91 7.08 13.39
C LEU A 152 -10.77 8.11 13.26
N LEU A 153 -10.06 8.11 12.12
CA LEU A 153 -9.04 9.11 11.77
C LEU A 153 -9.62 10.39 11.14
N ILE A 154 -10.94 10.49 10.97
CA ILE A 154 -11.61 11.74 10.58
C ILE A 154 -11.59 12.69 11.78
N SER A 155 -11.05 13.89 11.57
CA SER A 155 -11.00 14.95 12.57
C SER A 155 -12.36 15.63 12.72
N LEU A 156 -12.84 15.74 13.97
CA LEU A 156 -14.13 16.37 14.28
C LEU A 156 -14.07 17.90 14.13
N GLU A 157 -12.92 18.51 14.46
CA GLU A 157 -12.68 19.95 14.30
C GLU A 157 -12.72 20.36 12.82
N GLU A 158 -12.17 19.54 11.92
CA GLU A 158 -12.30 19.74 10.47
C GLU A 158 -13.76 19.61 9.98
N LEU A 159 -14.57 18.75 10.60
CA LEU A 159 -16.02 18.67 10.29
C LEU A 159 -16.79 19.90 10.80
N VAL A 160 -16.31 20.58 11.85
CA VAL A 160 -16.83 21.90 12.27
C VAL A 160 -16.39 22.98 11.29
N LYS A 161 -15.12 22.98 10.84
CA LYS A 161 -14.62 23.91 9.79
C LYS A 161 -15.37 23.74 8.46
N ASP A 162 -15.82 22.52 8.14
CA ASP A 162 -16.69 22.20 6.99
C ASP A 162 -18.18 22.57 7.19
N GLY A 163 -18.59 22.97 8.41
CA GLY A 163 -20.00 23.26 8.74
C GLY A 163 -20.89 22.02 8.87
N LEU A 164 -20.32 20.82 8.98
CA LEU A 164 -21.05 19.55 9.15
C LEU A 164 -21.29 19.18 10.62
N LEU A 165 -20.50 19.74 11.55
CA LEU A 165 -20.73 19.73 12.99
C LEU A 165 -20.73 21.17 13.53
N THR A 166 -21.29 21.40 14.72
CA THR A 166 -21.11 22.65 15.48
C THR A 166 -20.16 22.44 16.65
N GLU A 167 -19.56 23.53 17.17
CA GLU A 167 -18.67 23.47 18.34
C GLU A 167 -19.36 22.82 19.55
N ASP A 168 -20.64 23.14 19.79
CA ASP A 168 -21.49 22.55 20.84
C ASP A 168 -21.75 21.03 20.69
N GLU A 169 -21.33 20.40 19.58
CA GLU A 169 -21.44 18.96 19.34
C GLU A 169 -20.11 18.22 19.46
N LEU A 170 -19.01 18.94 19.66
CA LEU A 170 -17.72 18.33 19.98
C LEU A 170 -17.78 17.77 21.41
N PRO A 171 -17.25 16.56 21.66
CA PRO A 171 -17.23 16.00 23.00
C PRO A 171 -16.17 16.69 23.87
N GLU A 172 -16.39 16.68 25.18
CA GLU A 172 -15.42 17.14 26.17
C GLU A 172 -14.03 16.48 25.97
N PRO A 173 -12.92 17.25 25.98
CA PRO A 173 -11.58 16.72 25.78
C PRO A 173 -11.21 15.57 26.72
N MET A 174 -10.84 14.43 26.14
CA MET A 174 -10.35 13.25 26.84
C MET A 174 -8.83 13.20 26.80
N ASP A 175 -8.19 13.33 27.97
CA ASP A 175 -6.78 13.00 28.13
C ASP A 175 -6.60 11.47 28.09
N ALA A 176 -5.89 10.99 27.08
CA ALA A 176 -5.80 9.58 26.74
C ALA A 176 -4.41 9.26 26.17
N GLU A 177 -3.49 8.87 27.06
CA GLU A 177 -2.12 8.42 26.73
C GLU A 177 -2.08 7.14 25.87
N LYS A 178 -3.20 6.40 25.75
CA LYS A 178 -3.35 5.22 24.90
C LYS A 178 -4.72 5.20 24.22
N VAL A 179 -4.77 4.77 22.96
CA VAL A 179 -6.01 4.59 22.20
C VAL A 179 -6.83 3.45 22.81
N GLN A 180 -8.10 3.71 23.10
CA GLN A 180 -9.09 2.68 23.47
C GLN A 180 -10.12 2.59 22.34
N PHE A 181 -9.91 1.69 21.38
CA PHE A 181 -10.65 1.70 20.11
C PHE A 181 -12.17 1.59 20.28
N ALA A 182 -12.66 0.74 21.19
CA ALA A 182 -14.08 0.68 21.54
C ALA A 182 -14.63 2.01 22.11
N THR A 183 -13.90 2.66 23.02
CA THR A 183 -14.27 3.97 23.61
C THR A 183 -14.28 5.06 22.53
N VAL A 184 -13.29 5.07 21.65
CA VAL A 184 -13.17 6.02 20.52
C VAL A 184 -14.27 5.81 19.48
N ALA A 185 -14.62 4.56 19.16
CA ALA A 185 -15.73 4.25 18.25
C ALA A 185 -17.07 4.75 18.80
N ASN A 186 -17.37 4.43 20.07
CA ASN A 186 -18.57 4.92 20.76
C ASN A 186 -18.66 6.46 20.82
N LEU A 187 -17.52 7.15 20.79
CA LEU A 187 -17.44 8.61 20.81
C LEU A 187 -17.56 9.24 19.41
N LYS A 188 -16.77 8.75 18.43
CA LYS A 188 -16.60 9.39 17.12
C LYS A 188 -17.59 8.89 16.06
N ASP A 189 -17.95 7.60 16.03
CA ASP A 189 -18.83 7.05 14.99
C ASP A 189 -20.20 7.77 14.91
N PRO A 190 -20.89 8.11 16.04
CA PRO A 190 -22.18 8.82 15.98
C PRO A 190 -22.06 10.25 15.43
N LEU A 191 -20.96 10.94 15.71
CA LEU A 191 -20.69 12.31 15.24
C LEU A 191 -20.31 12.31 13.75
N ILE A 192 -19.50 11.34 13.33
CA ILE A 192 -19.13 11.12 11.92
C ILE A 192 -20.37 10.71 11.11
N ALA A 193 -21.27 9.89 11.64
CA ALA A 193 -22.54 9.56 11.00
C ALA A 193 -23.44 10.79 10.85
N LYS A 194 -23.59 11.63 11.88
CA LYS A 194 -24.34 12.89 11.81
C LYS A 194 -23.77 13.87 10.77
N ALA A 195 -22.43 13.99 10.71
CA ALA A 195 -21.76 14.83 9.73
C ALA A 195 -21.96 14.32 8.29
N ALA A 196 -21.90 13.00 8.10
CA ALA A 196 -22.19 12.34 6.82
C ALA A 196 -23.66 12.51 6.41
N GLU A 197 -24.62 12.32 7.32
CA GLU A 197 -26.04 12.60 7.10
C GLU A 197 -26.25 14.05 6.62
N ARG A 198 -25.72 15.03 7.36
CA ARG A 198 -25.78 16.46 6.98
C ARG A 198 -25.15 16.72 5.61
N LEU A 199 -24.02 16.10 5.28
CA LEU A 199 -23.43 16.16 3.95
C LEU A 199 -24.37 15.60 2.87
N THR A 200 -25.04 14.47 3.11
CA THR A 200 -25.99 13.90 2.14
C THR A 200 -27.19 14.81 1.88
N LEU A 201 -27.64 15.57 2.89
CA LEU A 201 -28.74 16.54 2.81
C LEU A 201 -28.32 17.95 2.36
N SER A 202 -27.02 18.25 2.38
CA SER A 202 -26.46 19.57 2.06
C SER A 202 -26.59 19.96 0.58
N GLN A 203 -26.32 21.25 0.30
CA GLN A 203 -26.20 21.82 -1.03
C GLN A 203 -24.92 22.66 -1.12
N GLY A 204 -24.44 22.93 -2.34
CA GLY A 204 -23.21 23.69 -2.58
C GLY A 204 -22.01 22.81 -2.92
N ASP A 205 -20.80 23.38 -2.82
CA ASP A 205 -19.60 22.78 -3.40
C ASP A 205 -19.23 21.42 -2.78
N LEU A 206 -19.30 21.28 -1.45
CA LEU A 206 -18.98 20.02 -0.76
C LEU A 206 -19.91 18.87 -1.18
N LYS A 207 -21.19 19.16 -1.47
CA LYS A 207 -22.16 18.21 -2.03
C LYS A 207 -21.78 17.80 -3.46
N LEU A 208 -21.29 18.74 -4.28
CA LEU A 208 -20.84 18.46 -5.65
C LEU A 208 -19.55 17.63 -5.66
N GLN A 209 -18.60 17.91 -4.76
CA GLN A 209 -17.40 17.10 -4.57
C GLN A 209 -17.77 15.66 -4.16
N PHE A 210 -18.67 15.50 -3.19
CA PHE A 210 -19.19 14.21 -2.77
C PHE A 210 -19.87 13.45 -3.93
N GLU A 211 -20.75 14.11 -4.68
CA GLU A 211 -21.36 13.50 -5.85
C GLU A 211 -20.36 13.15 -6.96
N SER A 212 -19.27 13.89 -7.11
CA SER A 212 -18.21 13.55 -8.07
C SER A 212 -17.43 12.31 -7.61
N PHE A 213 -17.14 12.18 -6.31
CA PHE A 213 -16.50 11.00 -5.72
C PHE A 213 -17.35 9.73 -5.91
N CYS A 214 -18.66 9.82 -5.70
CA CYS A 214 -19.60 8.72 -5.97
C CYS A 214 -19.67 8.30 -7.45
N LYS A 215 -19.32 9.21 -8.38
CA LYS A 215 -19.41 8.98 -9.84
C LYS A 215 -18.06 8.61 -10.46
N ASP A 216 -16.98 8.61 -9.70
CA ASP A 216 -15.63 8.26 -10.18
C ASP A 216 -15.50 6.73 -10.34
N PRO A 217 -15.27 6.19 -11.56
CA PRO A 217 -15.16 4.75 -11.78
C PRO A 217 -13.97 4.07 -11.09
N THR A 218 -13.00 4.84 -10.59
CA THR A 218 -11.87 4.34 -9.79
C THR A 218 -12.19 4.24 -8.29
N ILE A 219 -13.29 4.86 -7.87
CA ILE A 219 -13.83 4.81 -6.51
C ILE A 219 -14.99 3.80 -6.43
N SER A 220 -15.99 3.92 -7.31
CA SER A 220 -17.20 3.08 -7.25
C SER A 220 -16.90 1.58 -7.40
N CYS A 221 -15.86 1.21 -8.16
CA CYS A 221 -15.46 -0.17 -8.40
C CYS A 221 -14.92 -0.94 -7.18
N TRP A 222 -14.83 -0.30 -6.02
CA TRP A 222 -14.66 -0.94 -4.70
C TRP A 222 -15.69 -0.43 -3.69
N LEU A 223 -16.02 0.87 -3.74
CA LEU A 223 -16.86 1.51 -2.74
C LEU A 223 -18.32 1.03 -2.75
N GLU A 224 -18.89 0.70 -3.91
CA GLU A 224 -20.26 0.17 -3.98
C GLU A 224 -20.37 -1.21 -3.29
N ASP A 225 -19.40 -2.09 -3.54
CA ASP A 225 -19.33 -3.40 -2.91
C ASP A 225 -19.03 -3.32 -1.41
N ALA A 226 -18.17 -2.39 -0.98
CA ALA A 226 -17.88 -2.15 0.43
C ALA A 226 -19.11 -1.62 1.20
N ALA A 227 -19.83 -0.64 0.64
CA ALA A 227 -21.03 -0.07 1.25
C ALA A 227 -22.17 -1.10 1.34
N LEU A 228 -22.35 -1.91 0.30
CA LEU A 228 -23.37 -2.97 0.28
C LEU A 228 -23.01 -4.13 1.23
N PHE A 229 -21.74 -4.53 1.29
CA PHE A 229 -21.26 -5.51 2.27
C PHE A 229 -21.53 -5.05 3.71
N SER A 230 -21.16 -3.80 4.04
CA SER A 230 -21.40 -3.21 5.36
C SER A 230 -22.88 -3.12 5.71
N ALA A 231 -23.74 -2.79 4.74
CA ALA A 231 -25.19 -2.74 4.93
C ALA A 231 -25.80 -4.13 5.20
N ILE A 232 -25.33 -5.18 4.53
CA ILE A 232 -25.78 -6.55 4.78
C ILE A 232 -25.28 -7.03 6.15
N ASP A 233 -24.01 -6.79 6.49
CA ASP A 233 -23.43 -7.23 7.76
C ASP A 233 -24.15 -6.62 8.97
N HIS A 234 -24.42 -5.31 8.91
CA HIS A 234 -25.16 -4.58 9.93
C HIS A 234 -26.59 -5.13 10.19
N VAL A 235 -27.24 -5.68 9.15
CA VAL A 235 -28.59 -6.26 9.26
C VAL A 235 -28.55 -7.72 9.74
N ILE A 236 -27.55 -8.49 9.31
CA ILE A 236 -27.55 -9.96 9.48
C ILE A 236 -26.75 -10.42 10.70
N ASN A 237 -25.72 -9.67 11.11
CA ASN A 237 -25.01 -9.83 12.39
C ASN A 237 -24.58 -11.29 12.71
N THR A 238 -24.08 -11.99 11.69
CA THR A 238 -23.43 -13.30 11.81
C THR A 238 -21.94 -13.17 12.14
N PHE A 239 -21.22 -14.27 12.37
CA PHE A 239 -19.77 -14.20 12.54
C PHE A 239 -19.05 -13.88 11.22
N SER A 240 -19.55 -14.42 10.10
CA SER A 240 -18.99 -14.23 8.76
C SER A 240 -20.06 -14.15 7.65
N TRP A 241 -19.67 -13.77 6.42
CA TRP A 241 -20.58 -13.66 5.27
C TRP A 241 -20.94 -15.01 4.64
N ASP A 242 -20.13 -16.05 4.88
CA ASP A 242 -20.46 -17.41 4.46
C ASP A 242 -21.54 -18.06 5.33
N GLU A 243 -21.94 -17.40 6.43
CA GLU A 243 -23.13 -17.73 7.22
C GLU A 243 -24.39 -16.98 6.73
N TRP A 244 -24.26 -16.01 5.81
CA TRP A 244 -25.41 -15.26 5.29
C TRP A 244 -26.37 -16.15 4.46
N PRO A 245 -27.67 -15.78 4.39
CA PRO A 245 -28.62 -16.42 3.50
C PRO A 245 -28.10 -16.48 2.05
N ASP A 246 -28.32 -17.61 1.39
CA ASP A 246 -27.79 -17.91 0.05
C ASP A 246 -27.90 -16.76 -0.97
N PRO A 247 -29.04 -16.03 -1.10
CA PRO A 247 -29.14 -14.93 -2.07
C PRO A 247 -28.17 -13.77 -1.82
N LEU A 248 -27.80 -13.49 -0.57
CA LEU A 248 -26.89 -12.40 -0.21
C LEU A 248 -25.45 -12.90 -0.16
N LYS A 249 -25.23 -14.10 0.40
CA LYS A 249 -23.97 -14.83 0.32
C LYS A 249 -23.47 -14.96 -1.11
N ASN A 250 -24.33 -15.35 -2.04
CA ASN A 250 -24.01 -15.60 -3.46
C ASN A 250 -24.39 -14.46 -4.41
N ARG A 251 -24.71 -13.26 -3.90
CA ARG A 251 -24.88 -12.01 -4.69
C ARG A 251 -25.92 -12.14 -5.82
N HIS A 252 -27.08 -12.70 -5.51
CA HIS A 252 -28.21 -12.76 -6.43
C HIS A 252 -28.78 -11.35 -6.63
N LEU A 253 -28.82 -10.89 -7.89
CA LEU A 253 -29.08 -9.49 -8.24
C LEU A 253 -30.30 -8.89 -7.51
N GLY A 254 -31.47 -9.53 -7.59
CA GLY A 254 -32.69 -9.04 -6.93
C GLY A 254 -32.57 -8.90 -5.41
N ALA A 255 -31.82 -9.79 -4.73
CA ALA A 255 -31.59 -9.67 -3.29
C ALA A 255 -30.62 -8.53 -2.93
N LEU A 256 -29.70 -8.19 -3.84
CA LEU A 256 -28.85 -7.00 -3.70
C LEU A 256 -29.64 -5.72 -3.99
N GLU A 257 -30.52 -5.72 -4.99
CA GLU A 257 -31.45 -4.62 -5.30
C GLU A 257 -32.42 -4.36 -4.13
N ASP A 258 -32.98 -5.42 -3.52
CA ASP A 258 -33.81 -5.35 -2.32
C ASP A 258 -33.06 -4.66 -1.16
N VAL A 259 -31.84 -5.11 -0.83
CA VAL A 259 -31.01 -4.50 0.22
C VAL A 259 -30.61 -3.07 -0.13
N GLN A 260 -30.25 -2.78 -1.39
CA GLN A 260 -29.90 -1.44 -1.83
C GLN A 260 -31.10 -0.47 -1.71
N GLN A 261 -32.32 -0.97 -1.80
CA GLN A 261 -33.54 -0.20 -1.62
C GLN A 261 -34.00 -0.12 -0.14
N SER A 262 -33.83 -1.15 0.67
CA SER A 262 -34.18 -1.13 2.11
C SER A 262 -33.16 -0.39 2.97
N ASN A 263 -31.87 -0.46 2.61
CA ASN A 263 -30.75 0.11 3.37
C ASN A 263 -30.10 1.30 2.65
N LYS A 264 -30.81 1.92 1.70
CA LYS A 264 -30.34 3.04 0.88
C LYS A 264 -29.68 4.17 1.68
N GLU A 265 -30.26 4.53 2.82
CA GLU A 265 -29.77 5.59 3.70
C GLU A 265 -28.44 5.22 4.36
N PHE A 266 -28.35 4.02 4.94
CA PHE A 266 -27.11 3.46 5.49
C PHE A 266 -25.99 3.43 4.45
N ILE A 267 -26.29 2.92 3.24
CA ILE A 267 -25.34 2.85 2.12
C ILE A 267 -24.84 4.26 1.74
N TYR A 268 -25.75 5.24 1.65
CA TYR A 268 -25.37 6.60 1.26
C TYR A 268 -24.58 7.34 2.37
N ILE A 269 -24.88 7.07 3.64
CA ILE A 269 -24.10 7.55 4.80
C ILE A 269 -22.71 6.92 4.80
N PHE A 270 -22.58 5.60 4.60
CA PHE A 270 -21.26 4.92 4.50
C PHE A 270 -20.39 5.54 3.40
N ILE A 271 -20.97 5.75 2.22
CA ILE A 271 -20.29 6.37 1.07
C ILE A 271 -19.88 7.83 1.40
N ALA A 272 -20.71 8.58 2.12
CA ALA A 272 -20.39 9.92 2.61
C ALA A 272 -19.26 9.92 3.67
N GLN A 273 -19.21 8.95 4.58
CA GLN A 273 -18.10 8.79 5.53
C GLN A 273 -16.78 8.52 4.82
N GLN A 274 -16.78 7.66 3.79
CA GLN A 274 -15.60 7.38 2.97
C GLN A 274 -15.15 8.59 2.14
N PHE A 275 -16.08 9.45 1.69
CA PHE A 275 -15.74 10.75 1.11
C PHE A 275 -15.08 11.70 2.13
N LEU A 276 -15.60 11.78 3.37
CA LEU A 276 -15.04 12.64 4.41
C LEU A 276 -13.61 12.22 4.80
N PHE A 277 -13.37 10.91 4.92
CA PHE A 277 -12.01 10.35 5.03
C PHE A 277 -11.14 10.79 3.84
N GLN A 278 -11.64 10.62 2.62
CA GLN A 278 -10.88 10.92 1.40
C GLN A 278 -10.50 12.41 1.29
N LYS A 279 -11.42 13.31 1.64
CA LYS A 279 -11.21 14.76 1.64
C LYS A 279 -10.12 15.16 2.63
N GLN A 280 -10.21 14.69 3.87
CA GLN A 280 -9.25 15.03 4.91
C GLN A 280 -7.87 14.41 4.62
N TRP A 281 -7.80 13.14 4.20
CA TRP A 281 -6.53 12.53 3.80
C TRP A 281 -5.88 13.25 2.61
N LYS A 282 -6.65 13.67 1.60
CA LYS A 282 -6.10 14.48 0.48
C LYS A 282 -5.61 15.85 0.93
N LYS A 283 -6.24 16.50 1.92
CA LYS A 283 -5.70 17.73 2.54
C LYS A 283 -4.32 17.48 3.17
N ILE A 284 -4.19 16.42 3.97
CA ILE A 284 -2.93 16.05 4.63
C ILE A 284 -1.83 15.69 3.61
N ARG A 285 -2.15 14.91 2.57
CA ARG A 285 -1.20 14.57 1.49
C ARG A 285 -0.73 15.81 0.72
N SER A 286 -1.62 16.75 0.41
CA SER A 286 -1.26 18.01 -0.24
C SER A 286 -0.29 18.85 0.62
N HIS A 287 -0.55 19.00 1.93
CA HIS A 287 0.34 19.71 2.84
C HIS A 287 1.73 19.04 2.92
N ALA A 288 1.77 17.70 2.97
CA ALA A 288 3.03 16.96 2.90
C ALA A 288 3.79 17.26 1.59
N HIS A 289 3.11 17.30 0.45
CA HIS A 289 3.72 17.61 -0.86
C HIS A 289 4.23 19.05 -0.96
N GLU A 290 3.51 20.02 -0.40
CA GLU A 290 3.93 21.43 -0.31
C GLU A 290 5.22 21.59 0.52
N LEU A 291 5.43 20.71 1.52
CA LEU A 291 6.66 20.62 2.33
C LEU A 291 7.75 19.69 1.74
N GLY A 292 7.53 19.09 0.57
CA GLY A 292 8.47 18.14 -0.05
C GLY A 292 8.57 16.78 0.65
N ILE A 293 7.57 16.42 1.46
CA ILE A 293 7.45 15.15 2.19
C ILE A 293 6.65 14.16 1.33
N THR A 294 7.26 13.02 1.01
CA THR A 294 6.58 11.87 0.41
C THR A 294 5.94 10.98 1.47
N ILE A 295 4.74 10.46 1.21
CA ILE A 295 4.06 9.52 2.11
C ILE A 295 4.24 8.08 1.60
N ILE A 296 4.86 7.26 2.44
CA ILE A 296 4.95 5.80 2.29
C ILE A 296 3.76 5.16 3.01
N GLY A 297 2.86 4.57 2.24
CA GLY A 297 1.79 3.71 2.76
C GLY A 297 2.26 2.28 3.02
N ASP A 298 1.32 1.44 3.43
CA ASP A 298 1.57 0.04 3.73
C ASP A 298 0.39 -0.82 3.26
N MET A 299 0.70 -1.93 2.61
CA MET A 299 -0.27 -2.85 2.00
C MET A 299 0.01 -4.28 2.49
N PRO A 300 -0.84 -4.84 3.37
CA PRO A 300 -0.81 -6.25 3.72
C PRO A 300 -0.95 -7.10 2.46
N ILE A 301 -0.09 -8.11 2.21
CA ILE A 301 -0.25 -8.91 0.97
C ILE A 301 -1.64 -9.54 0.90
N TYR A 302 -2.17 -10.07 2.00
CA TYR A 302 -3.52 -10.65 2.09
C TYR A 302 -4.59 -9.65 2.53
N VAL A 303 -5.85 -10.12 2.61
CA VAL A 303 -7.03 -9.40 3.11
C VAL A 303 -7.84 -10.34 4.03
N GLY A 304 -8.68 -9.81 4.92
CA GLY A 304 -9.52 -10.64 5.81
C GLY A 304 -10.55 -11.48 5.04
N HIS A 305 -10.90 -12.69 5.52
CA HIS A 305 -11.93 -13.53 4.88
C HIS A 305 -13.31 -12.86 4.91
N HIS A 306 -13.67 -12.29 6.05
CA HIS A 306 -14.89 -11.52 6.23
C HIS A 306 -14.65 -10.06 5.82
N SER A 307 -14.65 -9.83 4.50
CA SER A 307 -14.46 -8.53 3.86
C SER A 307 -15.26 -8.43 2.57
N ALA A 308 -15.53 -7.20 2.12
CA ALA A 308 -16.13 -6.96 0.82
C ALA A 308 -15.22 -7.45 -0.32
N ASP A 309 -13.89 -7.30 -0.19
CA ASP A 309 -12.89 -7.82 -1.12
C ASP A 309 -13.13 -9.30 -1.47
N VAL A 310 -13.29 -10.15 -0.45
CA VAL A 310 -13.46 -11.60 -0.63
C VAL A 310 -14.91 -11.95 -1.01
N TRP A 311 -15.91 -11.32 -0.37
CA TRP A 311 -17.32 -11.58 -0.66
C TRP A 311 -17.71 -11.20 -2.09
N ALA A 312 -17.25 -10.06 -2.61
CA ALA A 312 -17.50 -9.64 -3.98
C ALA A 312 -16.66 -10.46 -4.98
N ASN A 313 -15.37 -10.70 -4.69
CA ASN A 313 -14.41 -11.26 -5.63
C ASN A 313 -14.05 -12.73 -5.35
N LYS A 314 -15.01 -13.56 -4.90
CA LYS A 314 -14.78 -14.98 -4.50
C LYS A 314 -13.86 -15.80 -5.43
N ARG A 315 -13.93 -15.57 -6.75
CA ARG A 315 -13.09 -16.26 -7.76
C ARG A 315 -11.60 -15.93 -7.69
N SER A 316 -11.23 -14.83 -7.03
CA SER A 316 -9.84 -14.41 -6.79
C SER A 316 -9.17 -15.19 -5.65
N PHE A 317 -9.90 -16.03 -4.92
CA PHE A 317 -9.47 -16.69 -3.69
C PHE A 317 -9.71 -18.21 -3.73
N LEU A 318 -8.90 -18.96 -3.00
CA LEU A 318 -8.97 -20.43 -2.88
C LEU A 318 -10.08 -20.84 -1.89
N LEU A 319 -11.34 -20.58 -2.27
CA LEU A 319 -12.54 -20.94 -1.52
C LEU A 319 -13.17 -22.25 -2.05
N ASN A 320 -13.88 -22.97 -1.18
CA ASN A 320 -14.74 -24.08 -1.60
C ASN A 320 -16.05 -23.57 -2.23
N ARG A 321 -16.96 -24.47 -2.62
CA ARG A 321 -18.25 -24.08 -3.25
C ARG A 321 -19.16 -23.33 -2.28
N GLU A 322 -18.93 -23.56 -0.99
CA GLU A 322 -19.63 -23.00 0.14
C GLU A 322 -19.03 -21.65 0.59
N GLY A 323 -17.98 -21.14 -0.07
CA GLY A 323 -17.36 -19.83 0.22
C GLY A 323 -16.34 -19.82 1.36
N PHE A 324 -16.09 -20.96 1.99
CA PHE A 324 -15.11 -21.11 3.08
C PHE A 324 -13.70 -21.33 2.51
N PRO A 325 -12.62 -20.83 3.14
CA PRO A 325 -11.25 -21.01 2.64
C PRO A 325 -10.85 -22.49 2.61
N ILE A 326 -10.25 -22.96 1.52
CA ILE A 326 -9.64 -24.30 1.44
C ILE A 326 -8.26 -24.26 2.12
N LEU A 327 -7.53 -23.18 1.90
CA LEU A 327 -6.17 -22.96 2.42
C LEU A 327 -6.05 -21.52 2.94
N VAL A 328 -5.34 -21.37 4.05
CA VAL A 328 -5.14 -20.10 4.76
C VAL A 328 -3.66 -19.73 4.89
N SER A 329 -3.42 -18.44 5.09
CA SER A 329 -2.10 -17.82 5.22
C SER A 329 -1.41 -18.09 6.56
N GLY A 330 -0.10 -17.92 6.54
CA GLY A 330 0.80 -18.04 7.67
C GLY A 330 2.26 -18.12 7.21
N VAL A 331 3.16 -18.41 8.15
CA VAL A 331 4.56 -18.77 7.88
C VAL A 331 4.94 -20.08 8.58
N PRO A 332 5.88 -20.87 8.02
CA PRO A 332 6.41 -22.05 8.70
C PRO A 332 7.22 -21.66 9.95
N PRO A 333 7.63 -22.62 10.79
CA PRO A 333 8.61 -22.39 11.84
C PRO A 333 9.89 -21.71 11.34
N ASP A 334 10.40 -20.78 12.15
CA ASP A 334 11.62 -20.03 11.91
C ASP A 334 12.39 -19.78 13.23
N ALA A 335 13.38 -18.88 13.21
CA ALA A 335 14.19 -18.55 14.39
C ALA A 335 13.43 -17.75 15.47
N PHE A 336 12.21 -17.27 15.18
CA PHE A 336 11.38 -16.47 16.10
C PHE A 336 10.14 -17.22 16.59
N SER A 337 9.67 -18.25 15.86
CA SER A 337 8.60 -19.14 16.32
C SER A 337 8.85 -20.62 15.97
N GLU A 338 8.92 -21.47 16.99
CA GLU A 338 9.03 -22.93 16.88
C GLU A 338 7.83 -23.58 16.14
N THR A 339 6.68 -22.90 16.07
CA THR A 339 5.44 -23.42 15.44
C THR A 339 5.02 -22.65 14.18
N GLY A 340 5.81 -21.66 13.79
CA GLY A 340 5.47 -20.69 12.74
C GLY A 340 4.40 -19.69 13.23
N GLN A 341 3.65 -19.12 12.30
CA GLN A 341 2.51 -18.26 12.62
C GLN A 341 1.33 -18.60 11.71
N LEU A 342 0.14 -18.78 12.27
CA LEU A 342 -1.08 -19.06 11.52
C LEU A 342 -1.93 -17.79 11.49
N TRP A 343 -1.97 -17.11 10.34
CA TRP A 343 -2.63 -15.81 10.19
C TRP A 343 -4.10 -15.93 9.74
N GLY A 344 -4.48 -17.06 9.13
CA GLY A 344 -5.89 -17.38 8.85
C GLY A 344 -6.53 -16.68 7.65
N SER A 345 -5.84 -15.73 7.00
CA SER A 345 -6.36 -15.05 5.80
C SER A 345 -6.56 -16.03 4.63
N PRO A 346 -7.57 -15.86 3.78
CA PRO A 346 -7.74 -16.69 2.58
C PRO A 346 -6.61 -16.42 1.58
N LEU A 347 -6.15 -17.48 0.92
CA LEU A 347 -5.10 -17.38 -0.08
C LEU A 347 -5.68 -17.08 -1.47
N TYR A 348 -4.91 -16.36 -2.29
CA TYR A 348 -5.29 -16.04 -3.66
C TYR A 348 -5.26 -17.24 -4.60
N ASP A 349 -6.24 -17.34 -5.50
CA ASP A 349 -6.12 -18.15 -6.70
C ASP A 349 -5.38 -17.35 -7.78
N TRP A 350 -4.04 -17.42 -7.72
CA TRP A 350 -3.17 -16.71 -8.65
C TRP A 350 -3.37 -17.11 -10.11
N ARG A 351 -3.96 -18.27 -10.42
CA ARG A 351 -4.27 -18.69 -11.81
C ARG A 351 -5.53 -18.01 -12.31
N SER A 352 -6.60 -18.02 -11.50
CA SER A 352 -7.82 -17.26 -11.76
C SER A 352 -7.53 -15.75 -11.89
N MET A 353 -6.56 -15.24 -11.12
CA MET A 353 -6.04 -13.88 -11.29
C MET A 353 -5.26 -13.69 -12.60
N GLU A 354 -4.38 -14.61 -12.99
CA GLU A 354 -3.65 -14.53 -14.26
C GLU A 354 -4.59 -14.55 -15.48
N ASP A 355 -5.57 -15.46 -15.49
CA ASP A 355 -6.64 -15.56 -16.51
C ASP A 355 -7.48 -14.26 -16.62
N SER A 356 -7.61 -13.52 -15.51
CA SER A 356 -8.31 -12.22 -15.44
C SER A 356 -7.36 -11.00 -15.49
N GLY A 357 -6.11 -11.19 -15.92
CA GLY A 357 -5.13 -10.12 -16.12
C GLY A 357 -4.70 -9.39 -14.84
N TYR A 358 -4.89 -10.02 -13.68
CA TYR A 358 -4.67 -9.49 -12.33
C TYR A 358 -5.54 -8.26 -11.98
N THR A 359 -6.73 -8.14 -12.58
CA THR A 359 -7.61 -6.96 -12.47
C THR A 359 -7.88 -6.50 -11.02
N TRP A 360 -8.15 -7.43 -10.09
CA TRP A 360 -8.38 -7.10 -8.66
C TRP A 360 -7.16 -6.41 -8.02
N TRP A 361 -5.96 -6.94 -8.25
CA TRP A 361 -4.73 -6.32 -7.75
C TRP A 361 -4.43 -4.98 -8.45
N ILE A 362 -4.74 -4.84 -9.74
CA ILE A 362 -4.62 -3.56 -10.45
C ILE A 362 -5.54 -2.49 -9.83
N GLN A 363 -6.75 -2.85 -9.40
CA GLN A 363 -7.64 -1.94 -8.67
C GLN A 363 -7.06 -1.55 -7.30
N ARG A 364 -6.60 -2.54 -6.50
CA ARG A 364 -5.96 -2.32 -5.20
C ARG A 364 -4.73 -1.41 -5.28
N ILE A 365 -3.89 -1.59 -6.31
CA ILE A 365 -2.72 -0.74 -6.58
C ILE A 365 -3.14 0.68 -6.98
N LYS A 366 -4.18 0.86 -7.83
CA LYS A 366 -4.72 2.19 -8.15
C LYS A 366 -5.21 2.92 -6.89
N ARG A 367 -5.89 2.21 -5.98
CA ARG A 367 -6.33 2.78 -4.71
C ARG A 367 -5.16 3.18 -3.81
N ALA A 368 -4.10 2.37 -3.75
CA ALA A 368 -2.89 2.72 -3.02
C ALA A 368 -2.19 3.97 -3.59
N LEU A 369 -2.17 4.19 -4.91
CA LEU A 369 -1.60 5.39 -5.54
C LEU A 369 -2.45 6.65 -5.31
N ASP A 370 -3.76 6.52 -5.13
CA ASP A 370 -4.65 7.61 -4.74
C ASP A 370 -4.44 8.04 -3.26
N LEU A 371 -3.95 7.14 -2.42
CA LEU A 371 -3.62 7.40 -1.01
C LEU A 371 -2.15 7.79 -0.77
N TYR A 372 -1.19 7.18 -1.47
CA TYR A 372 0.25 7.22 -1.13
C TYR A 372 1.13 7.49 -2.35
N ASP A 373 2.36 7.96 -2.13
CA ASP A 373 3.36 8.22 -3.18
C ASP A 373 4.20 6.97 -3.47
N GLU A 374 4.43 6.17 -2.43
CA GLU A 374 5.08 4.88 -2.44
C GLU A 374 4.37 3.99 -1.41
N PHE A 375 4.55 2.68 -1.45
CA PHE A 375 4.02 1.80 -0.41
C PHE A 375 4.87 0.56 -0.18
N ARG A 376 4.93 0.13 1.08
CA ARG A 376 5.43 -1.20 1.45
C ARG A 376 4.39 -2.24 1.04
N ILE A 377 4.83 -3.35 0.42
CA ILE A 377 4.04 -4.58 0.37
C ILE A 377 4.61 -5.49 1.46
N ASP A 378 3.82 -5.64 2.53
CA ASP A 378 4.11 -6.54 3.65
C ASP A 378 4.07 -8.00 3.19
N HIS A 379 4.99 -8.84 3.68
CA HIS A 379 5.18 -10.22 3.23
C HIS A 379 5.33 -10.36 1.69
N PHE A 380 6.08 -9.45 1.05
CA PHE A 380 6.36 -9.44 -0.39
C PHE A 380 6.84 -10.80 -0.91
N ARG A 381 7.57 -11.56 -0.08
CA ARG A 381 8.07 -12.91 -0.38
C ARG A 381 6.99 -13.87 -0.87
N GLY A 382 5.73 -13.69 -0.46
CA GLY A 382 4.57 -14.46 -0.91
C GLY A 382 4.29 -14.36 -2.42
N LEU A 383 4.77 -13.30 -3.08
CA LEU A 383 4.65 -13.12 -4.53
C LEU A 383 5.64 -13.96 -5.35
N ALA A 384 6.74 -14.43 -4.75
CA ALA A 384 7.60 -15.47 -5.32
C ALA A 384 7.15 -16.86 -4.86
N GLY A 385 6.95 -17.03 -3.56
CA GLY A 385 6.40 -18.25 -2.98
C GLY A 385 5.79 -18.03 -1.61
N PHE A 386 4.58 -18.54 -1.39
CA PHE A 386 3.78 -18.38 -0.17
C PHE A 386 3.56 -19.70 0.55
N TRP A 387 3.45 -19.64 1.87
CA TRP A 387 3.14 -20.80 2.72
C TRP A 387 1.62 -20.95 2.85
N ALA A 388 1.12 -22.15 2.54
CA ALA A 388 -0.30 -22.43 2.48
C ALA A 388 -0.69 -23.56 3.44
N VAL A 389 -1.49 -23.22 4.46
CA VAL A 389 -1.91 -24.14 5.53
C VAL A 389 -3.35 -24.63 5.28
N PRO A 390 -3.69 -25.91 5.54
CA PRO A 390 -5.09 -26.35 5.53
C PRO A 390 -5.96 -25.58 6.52
N SER A 391 -7.15 -25.17 6.09
CA SER A 391 -8.09 -24.33 6.87
C SER A 391 -8.46 -24.89 8.26
N GLU A 392 -8.45 -26.21 8.37
CA GLU A 392 -8.81 -27.01 9.54
C GLU A 392 -7.68 -27.10 10.58
N ALA A 393 -6.44 -26.75 10.20
CA ALA A 393 -5.28 -26.83 11.07
C ALA A 393 -5.32 -25.78 12.20
N LYS A 394 -4.58 -26.06 13.29
CA LYS A 394 -4.47 -25.17 14.46
C LYS A 394 -3.06 -24.61 14.68
N VAL A 395 -2.10 -25.01 13.85
CA VAL A 395 -0.71 -24.51 13.84
C VAL A 395 -0.20 -24.46 12.39
N ALA A 396 0.71 -23.54 12.08
CA ALA A 396 1.17 -23.32 10.71
C ALA A 396 2.12 -24.41 10.18
N MET A 397 2.72 -25.22 11.06
CA MET A 397 3.66 -26.31 10.75
C MET A 397 3.20 -27.26 9.63
N PHE A 398 1.89 -27.48 9.45
CA PHE A 398 1.33 -28.44 8.50
C PHE A 398 1.05 -27.89 7.10
N GLY A 399 1.46 -26.65 6.82
CA GLY A 399 1.36 -26.05 5.49
C GLY A 399 2.36 -26.60 4.47
N ARG A 400 2.34 -25.99 3.27
CA ARG A 400 3.32 -26.23 2.19
C ARG A 400 3.59 -24.94 1.43
N TRP A 401 4.83 -24.78 0.95
CA TRP A 401 5.16 -23.73 -0.01
C TRP A 401 4.43 -23.95 -1.35
N LYS A 402 3.92 -22.86 -1.92
CA LYS A 402 3.36 -22.77 -3.28
C LYS A 402 4.04 -21.62 -4.02
N ALA A 403 4.24 -21.75 -5.32
CA ALA A 403 4.71 -20.65 -6.15
C ALA A 403 3.65 -19.53 -6.22
N GLY A 404 4.08 -18.29 -6.02
CA GLY A 404 3.31 -17.08 -6.33
C GLY A 404 3.34 -16.76 -7.83
N PRO A 405 2.79 -15.60 -8.25
CA PRO A 405 2.70 -15.24 -9.66
C PRO A 405 4.00 -14.64 -10.23
N GLY A 406 5.00 -14.36 -9.39
CA GLY A 406 6.31 -13.88 -9.80
C GLY A 406 6.27 -12.60 -10.62
N LYS A 407 7.12 -12.51 -11.66
CA LYS A 407 7.30 -11.29 -12.45
C LYS A 407 6.11 -10.97 -13.37
N ALA A 408 5.33 -11.97 -13.79
CA ALA A 408 4.20 -11.78 -14.72
C ALA A 408 3.13 -10.83 -14.16
N PHE A 409 2.90 -10.92 -12.85
CA PHE A 409 2.06 -10.02 -12.04
C PHE A 409 2.53 -8.56 -12.11
N PHE A 410 3.80 -8.30 -11.81
CA PHE A 410 4.37 -6.95 -11.88
C PHE A 410 4.37 -6.40 -13.31
N ASP A 411 4.67 -7.24 -14.30
CA ASP A 411 4.61 -6.84 -15.70
C ASP A 411 3.17 -6.49 -16.15
N ALA A 412 2.13 -7.08 -15.55
CA ALA A 412 0.74 -6.68 -15.76
C ALA A 412 0.40 -5.36 -15.07
N ILE A 413 0.83 -5.18 -13.83
CA ILE A 413 0.63 -3.94 -13.06
C ILE A 413 1.32 -2.76 -13.78
N PHE A 414 2.59 -2.90 -14.16
CA PHE A 414 3.34 -1.85 -14.87
C PHE A 414 2.70 -1.48 -16.22
N ARG A 415 2.04 -2.42 -16.92
CA ARG A 415 1.25 -2.12 -18.13
C ARG A 415 -0.05 -1.36 -17.83
N ALA A 416 -0.63 -1.51 -16.64
CA ALA A 416 -1.96 -1.00 -16.29
C ALA A 416 -1.95 0.30 -15.47
N VAL A 417 -0.87 0.60 -14.74
CA VAL A 417 -0.71 1.82 -13.93
C VAL A 417 0.60 2.59 -14.19
N GLY A 418 1.52 2.06 -14.99
CA GLY A 418 2.84 2.67 -15.22
C GLY A 418 3.87 2.31 -14.13
N LYS A 419 4.91 3.14 -13.99
CA LYS A 419 5.93 2.94 -12.93
C LYS A 419 5.31 3.24 -11.56
N ILE A 420 5.50 2.32 -10.61
CA ILE A 420 5.12 2.46 -9.21
C ILE A 420 6.33 2.24 -8.31
N ASN A 421 6.33 2.87 -7.14
CA ASN A 421 7.38 2.74 -6.14
C ASN A 421 6.90 1.80 -5.03
N ILE A 422 7.31 0.54 -5.12
CA ILE A 422 7.04 -0.49 -4.11
C ILE A 422 8.29 -0.69 -3.25
N ILE A 423 8.13 -0.73 -1.94
CA ILE A 423 9.13 -1.27 -1.01
C ILE A 423 8.75 -2.72 -0.71
N ALA A 424 9.70 -3.63 -0.90
CA ALA A 424 9.51 -5.04 -0.57
C ALA A 424 9.78 -5.27 0.91
N GLU A 425 8.81 -5.81 1.64
CA GLU A 425 9.06 -6.45 2.92
C GLU A 425 9.69 -7.83 2.65
N ASP A 426 11.03 -7.88 2.75
CA ASP A 426 11.85 -9.07 2.57
C ASP A 426 12.65 -9.43 3.84
N LEU A 427 11.97 -9.53 4.99
CA LEU A 427 12.51 -9.98 6.26
C LEU A 427 12.28 -11.49 6.51
N GLY A 428 12.97 -12.03 7.51
CA GLY A 428 12.89 -13.45 7.87
C GLY A 428 13.65 -14.36 6.91
N VAL A 429 13.18 -15.60 6.74
CA VAL A 429 13.85 -16.60 5.88
C VAL A 429 13.50 -16.37 4.40
N ILE A 430 14.29 -15.50 3.78
CA ILE A 430 14.23 -15.17 2.36
C ILE A 430 14.99 -16.19 1.52
N THR A 431 14.45 -16.48 0.33
CA THR A 431 14.98 -17.43 -0.64
C THR A 431 15.38 -16.70 -1.93
N GLU A 432 16.34 -17.25 -2.69
CA GLU A 432 16.94 -16.59 -3.87
C GLU A 432 15.92 -16.15 -4.94
N ASP A 433 14.81 -16.88 -5.09
CA ASP A 433 13.70 -16.52 -5.97
C ASP A 433 13.01 -15.20 -5.57
N VAL A 434 12.94 -14.89 -4.27
CA VAL A 434 12.43 -13.61 -3.75
C VAL A 434 13.40 -12.48 -4.06
N ILE A 435 14.71 -12.70 -3.86
CA ILE A 435 15.77 -11.72 -4.13
C ILE A 435 15.80 -11.40 -5.64
N GLN A 436 15.73 -12.43 -6.48
CA GLN A 436 15.65 -12.27 -7.94
C GLN A 436 14.36 -11.56 -8.36
N LEU A 437 13.20 -11.90 -7.77
CA LEU A 437 11.94 -11.21 -8.05
C LEU A 437 12.04 -9.71 -7.71
N ARG A 438 12.47 -9.39 -6.48
CA ARG A 438 12.67 -8.01 -6.00
C ARG A 438 13.59 -7.21 -6.92
N LYS A 439 14.77 -7.76 -7.24
CA LYS A 439 15.77 -7.09 -8.09
C LYS A 439 15.30 -7.00 -9.56
N SER A 440 14.50 -7.95 -10.05
CA SER A 440 13.95 -7.91 -11.42
C SER A 440 12.89 -6.81 -11.66
N ILE A 441 12.35 -6.22 -10.59
CA ILE A 441 11.39 -5.11 -10.65
C ILE A 441 11.96 -3.78 -10.14
N GLY A 442 13.19 -3.76 -9.62
CA GLY A 442 13.83 -2.55 -9.07
C GLY A 442 13.16 -2.04 -7.78
N ALA A 443 12.73 -2.96 -6.91
CA ALA A 443 12.15 -2.62 -5.62
C ALA A 443 13.23 -2.67 -4.50
N PRO A 444 13.34 -1.64 -3.65
CA PRO A 444 14.18 -1.70 -2.47
C PRO A 444 13.67 -2.76 -1.49
N GLY A 445 14.61 -3.51 -0.92
CA GLY A 445 14.33 -4.38 0.23
C GLY A 445 14.42 -3.61 1.55
N MET A 446 14.34 -4.33 2.67
CA MET A 446 14.46 -3.78 4.00
C MET A 446 15.77 -4.20 4.69
N ALA A 447 16.25 -3.36 5.61
CA ALA A 447 17.20 -3.73 6.64
C ALA A 447 16.70 -3.22 7.99
N VAL A 448 16.80 -4.00 9.06
CA VAL A 448 16.32 -3.62 10.39
C VAL A 448 17.44 -3.83 11.40
N LEU A 449 18.00 -2.74 11.93
CA LEU A 449 19.22 -2.78 12.73
C LEU A 449 19.09 -3.63 14.01
N GLN A 450 17.89 -3.71 14.60
CA GLN A 450 17.64 -4.61 15.74
C GLN A 450 17.90 -6.09 15.45
N PHE A 451 17.88 -6.52 14.18
CA PHE A 451 18.18 -7.90 13.77
C PHE A 451 19.66 -8.10 13.39
N ALA A 452 20.47 -7.04 13.35
CA ALA A 452 21.83 -7.08 12.79
C ALA A 452 22.88 -7.77 13.67
N PHE A 453 22.67 -7.79 14.99
CA PHE A 453 23.74 -8.09 15.95
C PHE A 453 23.74 -9.53 16.46
N GLY A 454 22.74 -10.34 16.10
CA GLY A 454 22.77 -11.80 16.23
C GLY A 454 23.38 -12.47 14.99
N GLY A 455 24.05 -13.61 15.17
CA GLY A 455 24.65 -14.37 14.08
C GLY A 455 26.04 -13.87 13.64
N GLY A 456 26.36 -14.07 12.36
CA GLY A 456 27.68 -13.80 11.79
C GLY A 456 27.84 -12.40 11.18
N THR A 457 29.05 -12.12 10.65
CA THR A 457 29.35 -10.87 9.93
C THR A 457 28.66 -10.78 8.57
N ASP A 458 28.10 -11.89 8.09
CA ASP A 458 27.29 -12.03 6.89
C ASP A 458 25.80 -11.67 7.09
N ASN A 459 25.40 -11.26 8.30
CA ASN A 459 24.04 -10.80 8.59
C ASN A 459 23.67 -9.59 7.69
N PRO A 460 22.59 -9.67 6.87
CA PRO A 460 22.25 -8.66 5.86
C PRO A 460 21.75 -7.34 6.43
N HIS A 461 21.51 -7.26 7.75
CA HIS A 461 21.10 -6.05 8.45
C HIS A 461 22.27 -5.30 9.11
N LEU A 462 23.51 -5.79 8.99
CA LEU A 462 24.70 -5.04 9.40
C LEU A 462 25.01 -3.95 8.36
N PRO A 463 25.28 -2.68 8.77
CA PRO A 463 25.50 -1.56 7.86
C PRO A 463 26.53 -1.71 6.72
N HIS A 464 27.47 -2.66 6.79
CA HIS A 464 28.42 -2.93 5.71
C HIS A 464 27.88 -3.90 4.63
N ASN A 465 26.77 -4.58 4.89
CA ASN A 465 26.09 -5.50 3.96
C ASN A 465 24.85 -4.88 3.28
N HIS A 466 24.52 -3.62 3.60
CA HIS A 466 23.38 -2.91 3.02
C HIS A 466 23.58 -2.58 1.54
N GLU A 467 22.49 -2.60 0.77
CA GLU A 467 22.45 -2.19 -0.64
C GLU A 467 22.05 -0.71 -0.77
N LEU A 468 22.40 -0.06 -1.89
CA LEU A 468 21.92 1.30 -2.20
C LEU A 468 20.40 1.33 -2.36
N ASP A 469 19.84 0.36 -3.07
CA ASP A 469 18.39 0.19 -3.26
C ASP A 469 17.80 -0.63 -2.09
N GLN A 470 17.72 0.02 -0.94
CA GLN A 470 17.20 -0.54 0.30
C GLN A 470 16.59 0.57 1.18
N VAL A 471 15.69 0.19 2.07
CA VAL A 471 15.19 1.02 3.17
C VAL A 471 15.73 0.46 4.48
N VAL A 472 16.55 1.24 5.18
CA VAL A 472 17.08 0.85 6.51
C VAL A 472 16.20 1.43 7.62
N TYR A 473 15.91 0.60 8.61
CA TYR A 473 15.13 0.90 9.81
C TYR A 473 15.98 0.72 11.05
N THR A 474 15.75 1.52 12.09
CA THR A 474 16.21 1.17 13.45
C THR A 474 15.42 -0.04 13.96
N GLY A 475 14.09 0.11 14.00
CA GLY A 475 13.08 -0.93 14.19
C GLY A 475 11.84 -0.65 13.34
N THR A 476 10.97 -1.64 13.18
CA THR A 476 9.62 -1.50 12.61
C THR A 476 8.57 -1.27 13.73
N HIS A 477 7.28 -1.37 13.41
CA HIS A 477 6.20 -1.33 14.40
C HIS A 477 6.02 -2.65 15.17
N ASP A 478 6.48 -3.77 14.61
CA ASP A 478 6.48 -5.10 15.23
C ASP A 478 7.68 -5.33 16.15
N ASN A 479 8.74 -4.55 15.96
CA ASN A 479 9.88 -4.48 16.85
C ASN A 479 9.49 -3.84 18.20
N ASP A 480 10.32 -4.03 19.21
CA ASP A 480 10.32 -3.12 20.35
C ASP A 480 10.93 -1.77 19.93
N THR A 481 10.75 -0.75 20.76
CA THR A 481 11.59 0.43 20.79
C THR A 481 13.08 0.06 20.88
N ALA A 482 13.98 0.90 20.35
CA ALA A 482 15.42 0.67 20.44
C ALA A 482 15.95 0.62 21.89
N LEU A 483 15.25 1.25 22.85
CA LEU A 483 15.58 1.14 24.28
C LEU A 483 15.11 -0.19 24.88
N GLY A 484 13.85 -0.58 24.67
CA GLY A 484 13.31 -1.85 25.17
C GLY A 484 13.99 -3.08 24.55
N TRP A 485 14.31 -3.01 23.25
CA TRP A 485 15.15 -3.99 22.57
C TRP A 485 16.52 -4.13 23.25
N TRP A 486 17.18 -3.02 23.56
CA TRP A 486 18.49 -3.00 24.21
C TRP A 486 18.46 -3.57 25.63
N GLU A 487 17.44 -3.21 26.41
CA GLU A 487 17.24 -3.72 27.77
C GLU A 487 17.02 -5.24 27.77
N GLY A 488 16.26 -5.76 26.81
CA GLY A 488 16.01 -7.20 26.62
C GLY A 488 17.12 -8.00 25.90
N LEU A 489 18.14 -7.33 25.35
CA LEU A 489 19.19 -7.96 24.53
C LEU A 489 20.16 -8.82 25.39
N LYS A 490 20.71 -9.91 24.83
CA LYS A 490 21.70 -10.74 25.55
C LYS A 490 23.05 -10.04 25.63
N GLU A 491 23.84 -10.32 26.66
CA GLU A 491 25.16 -9.67 26.88
C GLU A 491 26.17 -9.92 25.73
N GLU A 492 26.10 -11.07 25.05
CA GLU A 492 26.91 -11.36 23.85
C GLU A 492 26.52 -10.46 22.67
N GLU A 493 25.22 -10.28 22.43
CA GLU A 493 24.68 -9.40 21.39
C GLU A 493 24.94 -7.92 21.74
N LYS A 494 24.82 -7.51 23.02
CA LYS A 494 25.23 -6.17 23.50
C LYS A 494 26.72 -5.90 23.30
N TYR A 495 27.58 -6.88 23.57
CA TYR A 495 29.02 -6.77 23.29
C TYR A 495 29.27 -6.61 21.78
N HIS A 496 28.54 -7.33 20.93
CA HIS A 496 28.63 -7.16 19.48
C HIS A 496 28.18 -5.75 19.04
N VAL A 497 27.08 -5.22 19.57
CA VAL A 497 26.63 -3.83 19.34
C VAL A 497 27.71 -2.82 19.73
N HIS A 498 28.25 -2.89 20.95
CA HIS A 498 29.32 -1.99 21.41
C HIS A 498 30.55 -2.05 20.49
N LYS A 499 30.99 -3.26 20.12
CA LYS A 499 32.15 -3.48 19.25
C LYS A 499 31.91 -2.98 17.82
N TYR A 500 30.70 -3.16 17.28
CA TYR A 500 30.37 -2.79 15.91
C TYR A 500 30.11 -1.28 15.76
N LEU A 501 29.33 -0.68 16.66
CA LEU A 501 28.95 0.74 16.62
C LEU A 501 29.92 1.66 17.37
N GLN A 502 30.99 1.12 17.97
CA GLN A 502 31.99 1.85 18.77
C GLN A 502 31.35 2.71 19.88
N MET A 503 30.32 2.17 20.52
CA MET A 503 29.42 2.91 21.42
C MET A 503 30.09 3.23 22.77
N SER A 504 30.18 4.53 23.09
CA SER A 504 30.64 5.05 24.37
C SER A 504 29.62 4.80 25.49
N GLY A 505 30.08 4.69 26.74
CA GLY A 505 29.24 4.28 27.89
C GLY A 505 28.08 5.20 28.26
N GLU A 506 28.09 6.47 27.82
CA GLU A 506 27.02 7.45 28.07
C GLU A 506 26.02 7.57 26.91
N ALA A 507 26.20 6.79 25.82
CA ALA A 507 25.41 6.96 24.61
C ALA A 507 23.99 6.36 24.73
N LYS A 508 22.97 7.17 24.41
CA LYS A 508 21.59 6.69 24.27
C LYS A 508 21.45 5.78 23.04
N ILE A 509 21.20 4.48 23.27
CA ILE A 509 21.16 3.45 22.21
C ILE A 509 20.23 3.78 21.04
N SER A 510 19.05 4.37 21.26
CA SER A 510 18.14 4.74 20.17
C SER A 510 18.79 5.70 19.18
N TRP A 511 19.52 6.70 19.68
CA TRP A 511 20.25 7.66 18.86
C TRP A 511 21.50 7.08 18.20
N VAL A 512 22.09 6.02 18.77
CA VAL A 512 23.18 5.27 18.16
C VAL A 512 22.67 4.42 16.99
N LEU A 513 21.48 3.81 17.11
CA LEU A 513 20.82 3.16 15.98
C LEU A 513 20.35 4.16 14.92
N ILE A 514 19.78 5.31 15.30
CA ILE A 514 19.42 6.39 14.34
C ILE A 514 20.66 6.83 13.56
N HIS A 515 21.80 7.06 14.24
CA HIS A 515 23.07 7.39 13.59
C HIS A 515 23.53 6.27 12.61
N ALA A 516 23.42 5.00 12.99
CA ALA A 516 23.75 3.86 12.12
C ALA A 516 22.82 3.75 10.89
N ALA A 517 21.51 4.01 11.05
CA ALA A 517 20.55 4.01 9.95
C ALA A 517 20.79 5.18 8.99
N VAL A 518 21.03 6.38 9.52
CA VAL A 518 21.30 7.58 8.73
C VAL A 518 22.65 7.48 7.99
N SER A 519 23.69 6.95 8.63
CA SER A 519 25.02 6.76 8.00
C SER A 519 25.09 5.64 6.95
N SER A 520 24.15 4.69 6.98
CA SER A 520 23.98 3.61 5.98
C SER A 520 24.07 4.08 4.52
N VAL A 521 24.53 3.21 3.62
CA VAL A 521 24.48 3.43 2.16
C VAL A 521 23.04 3.44 1.61
N ALA A 522 22.11 2.73 2.27
CA ALA A 522 20.71 2.60 1.86
C ALA A 522 20.02 3.95 1.59
N ARG A 523 19.36 4.09 0.44
CA ARG A 523 18.84 5.39 -0.05
C ARG A 523 17.76 5.99 0.84
N THR A 524 16.95 5.18 1.52
CA THR A 524 15.99 5.67 2.53
C THR A 524 16.36 5.14 3.91
N ALA A 525 16.36 6.02 4.92
CA ALA A 525 16.51 5.63 6.33
C ALA A 525 15.25 6.06 7.10
N ILE A 526 14.64 5.15 7.86
CA ILE A 526 13.39 5.38 8.61
C ILE A 526 13.60 5.04 10.08
N MET A 527 13.04 5.87 10.96
CA MET A 527 13.09 5.67 12.41
C MET A 527 11.68 5.81 13.02
N PRO A 528 11.24 4.91 13.91
CA PRO A 528 10.00 5.09 14.67
C PRO A 528 10.06 6.35 15.52
N MET A 529 8.93 7.05 15.66
CA MET A 529 8.84 8.23 16.53
C MET A 529 9.26 7.93 17.98
N GLN A 530 9.02 6.71 18.46
CA GLN A 530 9.45 6.23 19.78
C GLN A 530 10.98 6.28 19.99
N ASP A 531 11.77 5.99 18.96
CA ASP A 531 13.24 5.96 19.05
C ASP A 531 13.82 7.37 19.16
N ILE A 532 13.21 8.33 18.45
CA ILE A 532 13.52 9.76 18.50
C ILE A 532 13.25 10.29 19.91
N LEU A 533 12.06 9.99 20.43
CA LEU A 533 11.62 10.34 21.79
C LEU A 533 12.37 9.55 22.89
N GLY A 534 13.13 8.51 22.53
CA GLY A 534 13.91 7.70 23.46
C GLY A 534 13.07 6.87 24.44
N LEU A 535 11.88 6.42 24.02
CA LEU A 535 10.95 5.65 24.84
C LEU A 535 11.34 4.16 24.90
N GLY A 536 10.92 3.47 25.97
CA GLY A 536 11.08 2.02 26.15
C GLY A 536 9.82 1.20 25.80
N SER A 537 9.80 -0.09 26.14
CA SER A 537 8.77 -1.07 25.72
C SER A 537 7.31 -0.70 26.00
N SER A 538 7.01 0.22 26.93
CA SER A 538 5.66 0.74 27.15
C SER A 538 5.07 1.49 25.94
N ALA A 539 5.94 1.93 25.02
CA ALA A 539 5.62 2.63 23.77
C ALA A 539 5.69 1.73 22.51
N ARG A 540 5.96 0.42 22.66
CA ARG A 540 5.95 -0.55 21.56
C ARG A 540 4.58 -0.54 20.87
N MET A 541 4.57 -0.53 19.53
CA MET A 541 3.32 -0.42 18.76
C MET A 541 2.62 -1.78 18.62
N ASN A 542 3.35 -2.84 18.27
CA ASN A 542 2.82 -4.19 18.19
C ASN A 542 3.80 -5.22 18.78
N THR A 543 3.24 -6.26 19.41
CA THR A 543 3.96 -7.50 19.72
C THR A 543 3.35 -8.62 18.87
N PRO A 544 4.06 -9.12 17.84
CA PRO A 544 3.54 -10.19 16.99
C PRO A 544 3.03 -11.40 17.78
N ALA A 545 1.96 -12.02 17.26
CA ALA A 545 1.23 -13.13 17.86
C ALA A 545 0.52 -12.87 19.21
N THR A 546 0.46 -11.63 19.74
CA THR A 546 -0.41 -11.27 20.87
C THR A 546 -1.73 -10.62 20.42
N GLN A 547 -2.80 -10.84 21.18
CA GLN A 547 -4.18 -10.46 20.85
C GLN A 547 -4.66 -9.18 21.54
N PHE A 548 -3.86 -8.62 22.44
CA PHE A 548 -4.25 -7.54 23.34
C PHE A 548 -3.08 -6.59 23.60
N GLY A 549 -3.36 -5.31 23.83
CA GLY A 549 -2.35 -4.32 24.22
C GLY A 549 -1.50 -3.75 23.07
N ASN A 550 -1.82 -4.10 21.82
CA ASN A 550 -1.18 -3.57 20.61
C ASN A 550 -1.92 -2.31 20.07
N TRP A 551 -1.32 -1.64 19.09
CA TRP A 551 -1.84 -0.54 18.25
C TRP A 551 -2.30 0.74 18.98
N ASN A 552 -2.17 0.79 20.30
CA ASN A 552 -2.70 1.85 21.15
C ASN A 552 -1.70 2.93 21.57
N TRP A 553 -0.42 2.83 21.21
CA TRP A 553 0.56 3.86 21.60
C TRP A 553 0.24 5.22 20.96
N ARG A 554 0.37 6.30 21.75
CA ARG A 554 0.28 7.69 21.31
C ARG A 554 1.48 8.48 21.82
N ILE A 555 1.82 9.58 21.13
CA ILE A 555 2.73 10.60 21.65
C ILE A 555 2.15 11.13 22.98
N PRO A 556 2.91 11.15 24.09
CA PRO A 556 2.41 11.61 25.38
C PRO A 556 1.87 13.04 25.35
N SER A 557 0.79 13.29 26.09
CA SER A 557 0.06 14.57 26.15
C SER A 557 0.98 15.79 26.30
N GLY A 558 1.93 15.71 27.24
CA GLY A 558 2.88 16.78 27.57
C GLY A 558 3.92 17.12 26.49
N LEU A 559 4.09 16.30 25.45
CA LEU A 559 5.08 16.47 24.39
C LEU A 559 4.42 17.00 23.09
N SER A 560 4.45 18.31 22.89
CA SER A 560 4.07 18.93 21.60
C SER A 560 5.26 18.98 20.64
N PHE A 561 4.99 18.94 19.33
CA PHE A 561 6.02 19.10 18.29
C PHE A 561 6.84 20.39 18.46
N ASP A 562 6.19 21.46 18.90
CA ASP A 562 6.78 22.76 19.25
C ASP A 562 7.87 22.67 20.36
N LYS A 563 7.92 21.57 21.14
CA LYS A 563 8.96 21.30 22.15
C LYS A 563 10.05 20.36 21.66
N LEU A 564 9.87 19.71 20.51
CA LEU A 564 10.79 18.74 19.91
C LEU A 564 11.81 19.41 18.96
N GLU A 565 12.10 20.70 19.21
CA GLU A 565 13.15 21.47 18.55
C GLU A 565 14.57 20.88 18.78
N PRO A 566 14.94 20.37 19.98
CA PRO A 566 16.24 19.73 20.18
C PRO A 566 16.40 18.44 19.36
N GLU A 567 15.35 17.62 19.31
CA GLU A 567 15.27 16.40 18.49
C GLU A 567 15.33 16.73 16.99
N ALA A 568 14.61 17.77 16.56
CA ALA A 568 14.61 18.22 15.16
C ALA A 568 16.00 18.69 14.70
N HIS A 569 16.66 19.55 15.48
CA HIS A 569 18.04 19.98 15.19
C HIS A 569 19.00 18.79 15.13
N ARG A 570 18.92 17.88 16.11
CA ARG A 570 19.80 16.71 16.17
C ARG A 570 19.60 15.74 15.00
N ILE A 571 18.37 15.57 14.51
CA ILE A 571 18.11 14.85 13.26
C ILE A 571 18.73 15.62 12.08
N ARG A 572 18.46 16.93 11.97
CA ARG A 572 18.92 17.76 10.84
C ARG A 572 20.44 17.76 10.69
N ASP A 573 21.18 17.81 11.79
CA ASP A 573 22.64 17.70 11.81
C ASP A 573 23.13 16.35 11.26
N LEU A 574 22.49 15.24 11.65
CA LEU A 574 22.80 13.90 11.13
C LEU A 574 22.44 13.77 9.64
N LEU A 575 21.31 14.34 9.20
CA LEU A 575 20.92 14.32 7.79
C LEU A 575 21.86 15.17 6.92
N SER A 576 22.35 16.30 7.45
CA SER A 576 23.38 17.12 6.82
C SER A 576 24.70 16.34 6.68
N LEU A 577 25.21 15.77 7.78
CA LEU A 577 26.46 15.02 7.83
C LEU A 577 26.50 13.82 6.87
N TYR A 578 25.38 13.12 6.71
CA TYR A 578 25.26 11.92 5.89
C TYR A 578 24.53 12.12 4.55
N ASN A 579 24.39 13.39 4.12
CA ASN A 579 23.81 13.82 2.85
C ASN A 579 22.44 13.18 2.58
N ARG A 580 21.42 13.61 3.34
CA ARG A 580 20.02 13.14 3.28
C ARG A 580 18.96 14.27 3.27
N LEU A 581 19.38 15.53 3.20
CA LEU A 581 18.52 16.72 3.12
C LEU A 581 17.97 16.90 1.70
#